data_AF-A0A4Y2PQD7-F1
#
_entry.id   AF-A0A4Y2PQD7-F1
#
_cell.length_a   1.000
_cell.length_b   1.000
_cell.length_c   1.000
_cell.angle_alpha   90.00
_cell.angle_beta   90.00
_cell.angle_gamma   90.00
#
_symmetry.space_group_name_H-M   'P 1'
#
loop_
_entity.id
_entity.type
_entity.pdbx_description
1 polymer ?
#
loop_
_entity_poly.entity_id
_entity_poly.type
_entity_poly.pdbx_seq_one_letter_code
_entity_poly.pdbx_strand_id
1 'polypeptide(L)'
;MKGIEDCKKLKFEKYSGKLLQCVAEKNILQDIRQSLDTTFKRKHLTTRKDLQNIKRDFGITLPIKGYVLQNDETSVCAWVHKMESQKDNPVLFYKRQEDPHAVIDQEDFMLVLKTNFQKCIMYRLGADRIYVDSTHGISNYNFELVTVLVIDEYEEGIPVAFCISSSVNTVILTLFFQCIKNTLSSSINSKIFMSDDAVMF
;
A
#
# COMPACT_ATOMS: atom_id res chain seq x y z
N MET A 1 17.53 11.51 -25.00
CA MET A 1 16.15 11.46 -24.48
C MET A 1 16.03 10.73 -23.14
N LYS A 2 16.72 9.60 -22.90
CA LYS A 2 16.76 8.88 -21.60
C LYS A 2 16.96 9.76 -20.34
N GLY A 3 17.97 10.64 -20.33
CA GLY A 3 18.28 11.45 -19.13
C GLY A 3 17.24 12.49 -18.70
N ILE A 4 16.26 12.84 -19.55
CA ILE A 4 15.19 13.78 -19.18
C ILE A 4 14.04 13.04 -18.48
N GLU A 5 13.73 11.83 -18.90
CA GLU A 5 12.72 10.97 -18.25
C GLU A 5 13.17 10.51 -16.87
N ASP A 6 14.44 10.12 -16.72
CA ASP A 6 15.01 9.72 -15.42
C ASP A 6 14.95 10.87 -14.39
N CYS A 7 15.23 12.10 -14.83
CA CYS A 7 15.15 13.28 -13.97
C CYS A 7 13.71 13.64 -13.58
N LYS A 8 12.73 13.31 -14.44
CA LYS A 8 11.30 13.48 -14.15
C LYS A 8 10.79 12.41 -13.18
N LYS A 9 11.20 11.16 -13.35
CA LYS A 9 10.86 10.03 -12.45
C LYS A 9 11.34 10.29 -11.02
N LEU A 10 12.59 10.70 -10.85
CA LEU A 10 13.18 11.09 -9.57
C LEU A 10 12.47 12.28 -8.89
N LYS A 11 11.95 13.23 -9.68
CA LYS A 11 11.17 14.36 -9.14
C LYS A 11 9.75 13.96 -8.77
N PHE A 12 9.14 13.04 -9.52
CA PHE A 12 7.84 12.47 -9.20
C PHE A 12 7.91 11.68 -7.89
N GLU A 13 8.81 10.72 -7.76
CA GLU A 13 8.99 9.91 -6.53
C GLU A 13 9.15 10.78 -5.28
N LYS A 14 9.83 11.93 -5.42
CA LYS A 14 10.15 12.80 -4.28
C LYS A 14 9.02 13.75 -3.84
N TYR A 15 8.11 14.13 -4.75
CA TYR A 15 7.11 15.17 -4.48
C TYR A 15 5.67 14.76 -4.81
N SER A 16 5.47 13.59 -5.41
CA SER A 16 4.15 12.99 -5.64
C SER A 16 3.37 12.94 -4.33
N GLY A 17 3.99 12.51 -3.23
CA GLY A 17 3.35 12.45 -1.92
C GLY A 17 2.71 13.76 -1.44
N LYS A 18 3.35 14.92 -1.68
CA LYS A 18 2.79 16.23 -1.32
C LYS A 18 1.77 16.74 -2.34
N LEU A 19 2.02 16.49 -3.62
CA LEU A 19 1.09 16.83 -4.70
C LEU A 19 -0.23 16.05 -4.59
N LEU A 20 -0.18 14.81 -4.11
CA LEU A 20 -1.32 13.92 -3.83
C LEU A 20 -2.09 14.28 -2.54
N GLN A 21 -1.55 15.14 -1.69
CA GLN A 21 -2.14 15.53 -0.40
C GLN A 21 -2.98 16.82 -0.48
N CYS A 22 -3.33 17.35 -1.66
CA CYS A 22 -3.91 18.70 -1.81
C CYS A 22 -3.05 19.83 -1.23
N VAL A 23 -1.76 19.60 -0.92
CA VAL A 23 -0.91 20.68 -0.42
C VAL A 23 -0.80 21.71 -1.53
N ALA A 24 -1.22 22.95 -1.22
CA ALA A 24 -1.20 24.03 -2.18
C ALA A 24 0.21 24.13 -2.80
N GLU A 25 0.32 24.30 -4.12
CA GLU A 25 1.62 24.35 -4.82
C GLU A 25 2.57 25.36 -4.19
N LYS A 26 2.01 26.48 -3.68
CA LYS A 26 2.74 27.48 -2.90
C LYS A 26 3.46 26.86 -1.70
N ASN A 27 2.78 26.03 -0.92
CA ASN A 27 3.32 25.41 0.28
C ASN A 27 4.38 24.36 -0.09
N ILE A 28 4.18 23.59 -1.16
CA ILE A 28 5.20 22.65 -1.66
C ILE A 28 6.47 23.40 -2.06
N LEU A 29 6.33 24.49 -2.82
CA LEU A 29 7.47 25.33 -3.23
C LEU A 29 8.15 25.99 -2.02
N GLN A 30 7.37 26.39 -1.02
CA GLN A 30 7.88 26.97 0.21
C GLN A 30 8.68 25.94 1.03
N ASP A 31 8.17 24.72 1.19
CA ASP A 31 8.89 23.63 1.86
C ASP A 31 10.20 23.28 1.13
N ILE A 32 10.17 23.26 -0.20
CA ILE A 32 11.37 23.02 -1.02
C ILE A 32 12.41 24.10 -0.76
N ARG A 33 12.00 25.37 -0.66
CA ARG A 33 12.89 26.50 -0.34
C ARG A 33 13.39 26.43 1.10
N GLN A 34 12.54 26.06 2.04
CA GLN A 34 12.89 25.92 3.46
C GLN A 34 13.79 24.70 3.72
N SER A 35 13.82 23.71 2.84
CA SER A 35 14.72 22.54 2.93
C SER A 35 16.20 22.84 2.56
N LEU A 36 16.57 24.11 2.48
CA LEU A 36 17.93 24.59 2.27
C LEU A 36 18.66 24.61 3.63
N ASP A 37 19.63 23.72 3.82
CA ASP A 37 20.59 23.80 4.94
C ASP A 37 21.76 24.71 4.55
N THR A 38 22.74 24.15 3.82
CA THR A 38 23.99 24.84 3.49
C THR A 38 24.37 24.72 2.01
N THR A 39 23.85 23.70 1.31
CA THR A 39 24.18 23.43 -0.09
C THR A 39 22.97 23.58 -0.99
N PHE A 40 23.10 24.42 -2.01
CA PHE A 40 22.07 24.59 -3.02
C PHE A 40 22.05 23.39 -3.99
N LYS A 41 21.03 22.55 -3.88
CA LYS A 41 20.74 21.42 -4.78
C LYS A 41 19.75 21.79 -5.89
N ARG A 42 19.79 21.05 -7.01
CA ARG A 42 18.88 21.19 -8.16
C ARG A 42 17.39 21.17 -7.79
N LYS A 43 17.02 20.51 -6.69
CA LYS A 43 15.64 20.52 -6.16
C LYS A 43 15.13 21.92 -5.80
N HIS A 44 15.99 22.85 -5.39
CA HIS A 44 15.56 24.19 -4.99
C HIS A 44 15.26 25.11 -6.18
N LEU A 45 15.60 24.68 -7.40
CA LEU A 45 15.20 25.33 -8.65
C LEU A 45 13.82 24.86 -9.15
N THR A 46 13.11 24.05 -8.36
CA THR A 46 11.76 23.58 -8.73
C THR A 46 10.82 24.78 -8.83
N THR A 47 10.15 24.88 -9.98
CA THR A 47 9.20 25.96 -10.28
C THR A 47 7.75 25.46 -10.21
N ARG A 48 6.81 26.40 -10.17
CA ARG A 48 5.38 26.08 -10.29
C ARG A 48 5.07 25.36 -11.61
N LYS A 49 5.76 25.74 -12.69
CA LYS A 49 5.65 25.09 -14.00
C LYS A 49 6.15 23.64 -13.96
N ASP A 50 7.20 23.35 -13.19
CA ASP A 50 7.64 21.97 -12.96
C ASP A 50 6.56 21.15 -12.25
N LEU A 51 5.91 21.70 -11.22
CA LEU A 51 4.81 21.03 -10.52
C LEU A 51 3.61 20.81 -11.44
N GLN A 52 3.26 21.78 -12.29
CA GLN A 52 2.19 21.64 -13.29
C GLN A 52 2.53 20.62 -14.38
N ASN A 53 3.78 20.59 -14.85
CA ASN A 53 4.25 19.58 -15.79
C ASN A 53 4.18 18.19 -15.16
N ILE A 54 4.58 18.04 -13.90
CA ILE A 54 4.44 16.77 -13.16
C ILE A 54 2.95 16.41 -13.04
N LYS A 55 2.08 17.33 -12.66
CA LYS A 55 0.64 17.06 -12.58
C LYS A 55 0.05 16.57 -13.91
N ARG A 56 0.40 17.24 -15.01
CA ARG A 56 -0.05 16.87 -16.36
C ARG A 56 0.53 15.52 -16.77
N ASP A 57 1.85 15.37 -16.67
CA ASP A 57 2.59 14.20 -17.16
C ASP A 57 2.22 12.93 -16.36
N PHE A 58 1.72 13.07 -15.13
CA PHE A 58 1.28 11.96 -14.26
C PHE A 58 -0.24 11.91 -14.01
N GLY A 59 -1.05 12.67 -14.75
CA GLY A 59 -2.52 12.59 -14.66
C GLY A 59 -3.12 12.99 -13.30
N ILE A 60 -2.45 13.83 -12.51
CA ILE A 60 -2.96 14.37 -11.23
C ILE A 60 -4.04 15.41 -11.54
N THR A 61 -5.30 14.98 -11.61
CA THR A 61 -6.46 15.87 -11.77
C THR A 61 -7.02 16.23 -10.38
N LEU A 62 -7.30 17.51 -10.12
CA LEU A 62 -7.82 18.03 -8.85
C LEU A 62 -9.36 18.19 -8.91
N PRO A 63 -10.17 17.19 -8.53
CA PRO A 63 -11.57 17.45 -8.19
C PRO A 63 -11.74 17.59 -6.66
N ILE A 64 -12.81 18.29 -6.28
CA ILE A 64 -13.17 18.74 -4.93
C ILE A 64 -13.46 17.57 -3.94
N LYS A 65 -13.37 16.31 -4.39
CA LYS A 65 -13.65 15.10 -3.58
C LYS A 65 -12.74 13.94 -3.99
N GLY A 66 -11.54 13.88 -3.41
CA GLY A 66 -10.62 12.75 -3.56
C GLY A 66 -9.92 12.69 -4.92
N TYR A 67 -8.64 12.31 -4.89
CA TYR A 67 -7.86 12.11 -6.11
C TYR A 67 -8.00 10.68 -6.60
N VAL A 68 -8.21 10.55 -7.90
CA VAL A 68 -7.91 9.35 -8.67
C VAL A 68 -6.87 9.82 -9.68
N LEU A 69 -5.61 9.33 -9.61
CA LEU A 69 -4.75 9.47 -10.78
C LEU A 69 -5.42 8.70 -11.91
N GLN A 70 -5.30 9.13 -13.16
CA GLN A 70 -5.87 8.37 -14.28
C GLN A 70 -5.45 6.89 -14.33
N ASN A 71 -4.35 6.53 -13.66
CA ASN A 71 -3.90 5.16 -13.49
C ASN A 71 -3.96 4.74 -12.00
N ASP A 72 -4.81 3.75 -11.71
CA ASP A 72 -5.01 3.18 -10.37
C ASP A 72 -3.72 2.60 -9.78
N GLU A 73 -2.89 1.95 -10.60
CA GLU A 73 -1.61 1.38 -10.17
C GLU A 73 -0.66 2.47 -9.65
N THR A 74 -0.60 3.61 -10.34
CA THR A 74 0.21 4.77 -9.92
C THR A 74 -0.34 5.36 -8.63
N SER A 75 -1.67 5.36 -8.45
CA SER A 75 -2.32 5.88 -7.24
C SER A 75 -1.96 5.03 -6.03
N VAL A 76 -2.02 3.70 -6.18
CA VAL A 76 -1.63 2.75 -5.13
C VAL A 76 -0.15 2.89 -4.81
N CYS A 77 0.73 2.90 -5.82
CA CYS A 77 2.17 3.05 -5.62
C CYS A 77 2.51 4.30 -4.82
N ALA A 78 1.92 5.43 -5.17
CA ALA A 78 2.20 6.68 -4.47
C ALA A 78 1.57 6.74 -3.08
N TRP A 79 0.44 6.06 -2.85
CA TRP A 79 -0.14 5.89 -1.52
C TRP A 79 0.76 5.01 -0.62
N VAL A 80 1.30 3.90 -1.14
CA VAL A 80 2.23 3.03 -0.41
C VAL A 80 3.47 3.81 0.03
N HIS A 81 4.14 4.51 -0.90
CA HIS A 81 5.31 5.35 -0.56
C HIS A 81 4.99 6.44 0.46
N LYS A 82 3.77 7.00 0.43
CA LYS A 82 3.33 7.95 1.46
C LYS A 82 3.24 7.27 2.83
N MET A 83 2.70 6.06 2.90
CA MET A 83 2.55 5.32 4.16
C MET A 83 3.89 4.94 4.80
N GLU A 84 4.93 4.68 4.01
CA GLU A 84 6.29 4.39 4.53
C GLU A 84 6.84 5.49 5.45
N SER A 85 6.44 6.74 5.22
CA SER A 85 6.85 7.89 6.05
C SER A 85 6.02 8.06 7.32
N GLN A 86 4.91 7.32 7.47
CA GLN A 86 4.00 7.44 8.59
C GLN A 86 4.44 6.52 9.75
N LYS A 87 4.26 7.00 10.98
CA LYS A 87 4.53 6.20 12.19
C LYS A 87 3.65 4.94 12.25
N ASP A 88 2.42 5.05 11.77
CA ASP A 88 1.45 3.95 11.72
C ASP A 88 1.25 3.50 10.27
N ASN A 89 2.31 2.97 9.66
CA ASN A 89 2.27 2.41 8.31
C ASN A 89 1.51 1.07 8.32
N PRO A 90 0.37 0.95 7.63
CA PRO A 90 -0.37 -0.31 7.56
C PRO A 90 0.21 -1.29 6.53
N VAL A 91 1.12 -0.86 5.65
CA VAL A 91 1.63 -1.70 4.55
C VAL A 91 2.68 -2.65 5.10
N LEU A 92 2.40 -3.96 5.05
CA LEU A 92 3.36 -5.01 5.43
C LEU A 92 4.17 -5.51 4.24
N PHE A 93 3.56 -5.51 3.05
CA PHE A 93 4.19 -5.95 1.81
C PHE A 93 3.52 -5.28 0.63
N TYR A 94 4.32 -4.93 -0.37
CA TYR A 94 3.84 -4.37 -1.62
C TYR A 94 4.71 -4.83 -2.77
N LYS A 95 4.09 -5.38 -3.80
CA LYS A 95 4.72 -5.77 -5.05
C LYS A 95 3.82 -5.36 -6.22
N ARG A 96 4.39 -4.64 -7.18
CA ARG A 96 3.69 -4.25 -8.40
C ARG A 96 3.76 -5.37 -9.42
N GLN A 97 2.87 -5.30 -10.40
CA GLN A 97 3.05 -6.08 -11.62
C GLN A 97 4.33 -5.60 -12.32
N GLU A 98 4.98 -6.49 -13.03
CA GLU A 98 6.27 -6.30 -13.72
C GLU A 98 7.49 -6.11 -12.81
N ASP A 99 7.32 -5.86 -11.50
CA ASP A 99 8.43 -5.81 -10.55
C ASP A 99 8.95 -7.25 -10.27
N PRO A 100 10.27 -7.49 -10.35
CA PRO A 100 10.83 -8.81 -10.08
C PRO A 100 10.73 -9.16 -8.59
N HIS A 101 10.34 -10.39 -8.28
CA HIS A 101 10.31 -10.92 -6.93
C HIS A 101 10.81 -12.38 -6.92
N ALA A 102 11.38 -12.82 -5.80
CA ALA A 102 12.01 -14.15 -5.73
C ALA A 102 11.00 -15.31 -5.81
N VAL A 103 9.76 -15.08 -5.37
CA VAL A 103 8.73 -16.13 -5.21
C VAL A 103 7.39 -15.77 -5.87
N ILE A 104 7.14 -14.49 -6.14
CA ILE A 104 5.88 -14.05 -6.76
C ILE A 104 6.16 -13.87 -8.24
N ASP A 105 5.28 -14.38 -9.10
CA ASP A 105 5.39 -14.22 -10.54
C ASP A 105 5.45 -12.75 -10.93
N GLN A 106 6.25 -12.44 -11.94
CA GLN A 106 6.50 -11.05 -12.36
C GLN A 106 5.19 -10.31 -12.70
N GLU A 107 4.22 -10.98 -13.29
CA GLU A 107 2.93 -10.40 -13.68
C GLU A 107 1.96 -10.19 -12.51
N ASP A 108 2.24 -10.77 -11.34
CA ASP A 108 1.31 -10.72 -10.21
C ASP A 108 1.41 -9.43 -9.40
N PHE A 109 0.27 -8.90 -8.97
CA PHE A 109 0.17 -7.81 -8.00
C PHE A 109 -0.07 -8.39 -6.61
N MET A 110 0.56 -7.82 -5.57
CA MET A 110 0.23 -8.16 -4.19
C MET A 110 0.41 -6.97 -3.25
N LEU A 111 -0.59 -6.72 -2.41
CA LEU A 111 -0.57 -5.71 -1.36
C LEU A 111 -1.10 -6.30 -0.06
N VAL A 112 -0.28 -6.29 0.98
CA VAL A 112 -0.65 -6.78 2.32
C VAL A 112 -0.78 -5.61 3.29
N LEU A 113 -1.93 -5.54 3.96
CA LEU A 113 -2.26 -4.47 4.89
C LEU A 113 -2.61 -5.01 6.28
N LYS A 114 -2.07 -4.37 7.31
CA LYS A 114 -2.40 -4.57 8.72
C LYS A 114 -2.03 -3.34 9.54
N THR A 115 -3.02 -2.72 10.17
CA THR A 115 -2.81 -1.59 11.09
C THR A 115 -2.32 -2.05 12.47
N ASN A 116 -1.77 -1.13 13.27
CA ASN A 116 -1.43 -1.42 14.66
C ASN A 116 -2.65 -1.82 15.50
N PHE A 117 -3.82 -1.22 15.26
CA PHE A 117 -5.07 -1.64 15.91
C PHE A 117 -5.38 -3.11 15.62
N GLN A 118 -5.35 -3.49 14.35
CA GLN A 118 -5.60 -4.88 13.93
C GLN A 118 -4.54 -5.87 14.45
N LYS A 119 -3.30 -5.43 14.65
CA LYS A 119 -2.28 -6.21 15.36
C LYS A 119 -2.68 -6.44 16.83
N CYS A 120 -3.08 -5.40 17.55
CA CYS A 120 -3.50 -5.53 18.94
C CYS A 120 -4.74 -6.42 19.09
N ILE A 121 -5.73 -6.25 18.22
CA ILE A 121 -6.95 -7.08 18.25
C ILE A 121 -6.63 -8.55 17.95
N MET A 122 -5.81 -8.82 16.93
CA MET A 122 -5.38 -10.18 16.61
C MET A 122 -4.64 -10.84 17.79
N TYR A 123 -3.77 -10.10 18.48
CA TYR A 123 -3.07 -10.62 19.66
C TYR A 123 -4.03 -10.93 20.82
N ARG A 124 -5.06 -10.11 21.01
CA ARG A 124 -6.05 -10.28 22.10
C ARG A 124 -7.02 -11.43 21.85
N LEU A 125 -7.50 -11.58 20.62
CA LEU A 125 -8.63 -12.46 20.29
C LEU A 125 -8.26 -13.67 19.43
N GLY A 126 -7.15 -13.61 18.69
CA GLY A 126 -6.79 -14.64 17.70
C GLY A 126 -6.40 -16.00 18.28
N ALA A 127 -6.26 -16.14 19.60
CA ALA A 127 -6.00 -17.42 20.24
C ALA A 127 -7.24 -18.33 20.32
N ASP A 128 -8.46 -17.78 20.17
CA ASP A 128 -9.67 -18.59 20.19
C ASP A 128 -10.00 -19.13 18.80
N ARG A 129 -10.30 -18.24 17.86
CA ARG A 129 -10.72 -18.59 16.50
C ARG A 129 -10.16 -17.61 15.48
N ILE A 130 -9.69 -18.15 14.37
CA ILE A 130 -9.24 -17.40 13.20
C ILE A 130 -10.05 -17.90 12.00
N TYR A 131 -10.58 -16.96 11.24
CA TYR A 131 -11.28 -17.23 9.99
C TYR A 131 -10.52 -16.57 8.85
N VAL A 132 -10.49 -17.22 7.70
CA VAL A 132 -9.90 -16.67 6.48
C VAL A 132 -10.90 -16.83 5.36
N ASP A 133 -11.14 -15.76 4.62
CA ASP A 133 -12.08 -15.75 3.50
C ASP A 133 -11.46 -15.03 2.30
N SER A 134 -11.65 -15.57 1.10
CA SER A 134 -11.32 -14.88 -0.16
C SER A 134 -12.58 -14.35 -0.81
N THR A 135 -12.65 -13.03 -1.00
CA THR A 135 -13.73 -12.39 -1.74
C THR A 135 -13.28 -12.10 -3.18
N HIS A 136 -13.91 -12.76 -4.15
CA HIS A 136 -13.70 -12.50 -5.58
C HIS A 136 -14.50 -11.29 -6.08
N GLY A 137 -14.06 -10.70 -7.20
CA GLY A 137 -14.84 -9.68 -7.92
C GLY A 137 -14.92 -8.31 -7.24
N ILE A 138 -14.00 -8.03 -6.32
CA ILE A 138 -13.94 -6.76 -5.56
C ILE A 138 -13.48 -5.55 -6.39
N SER A 139 -12.96 -5.78 -7.60
CA SER A 139 -12.48 -4.72 -8.48
C SER A 139 -12.71 -5.07 -9.95
N ASN A 140 -12.62 -4.05 -10.81
CA ASN A 140 -12.64 -4.23 -12.27
C ASN A 140 -11.39 -4.97 -12.81
N TYR A 141 -10.43 -5.29 -11.93
CA TYR A 141 -9.18 -5.95 -12.27
C TYR A 141 -9.19 -7.46 -11.98
N ASN A 142 -10.34 -8.01 -11.56
CA ASN A 142 -10.47 -9.39 -11.10
C ASN A 142 -9.50 -9.76 -9.97
N PHE A 143 -9.11 -8.78 -9.14
CA PHE A 143 -8.31 -9.05 -7.96
C PHE A 143 -9.18 -9.68 -6.87
N GLU A 144 -8.52 -10.43 -5.99
CA GLU A 144 -9.15 -11.04 -4.83
C GLU A 144 -8.72 -10.31 -3.55
N LEU A 145 -9.63 -10.28 -2.59
CA LEU A 145 -9.35 -9.83 -1.22
C LEU A 145 -9.39 -11.01 -0.28
N VAL A 146 -8.22 -11.42 0.20
CA VAL A 146 -8.14 -12.38 1.30
C VAL A 146 -8.15 -11.62 2.62
N THR A 147 -9.12 -11.93 3.48
CA THR A 147 -9.30 -11.29 4.79
C THR A 147 -9.08 -12.30 5.91
N VAL A 148 -8.26 -11.94 6.89
CA VAL A 148 -8.15 -12.68 8.16
C VAL A 148 -9.06 -12.01 9.18
N LEU A 149 -9.93 -12.79 9.81
CA LEU A 149 -10.90 -12.36 10.83
C LEU A 149 -10.59 -13.06 12.15
N VAL A 150 -10.87 -12.37 13.25
CA VAL A 150 -10.98 -12.96 14.59
C VAL A 150 -12.37 -12.68 15.14
N ILE A 151 -12.82 -13.50 16.08
CA ILE A 151 -14.13 -13.34 16.71
C ILE A 151 -13.97 -12.69 18.08
N ASP A 152 -14.83 -11.72 18.38
CA ASP A 152 -14.90 -11.09 19.71
C ASP A 152 -15.87 -11.80 20.65
N GLU A 153 -16.01 -11.26 21.87
CA GLU A 153 -16.92 -11.81 22.88
C GLU A 153 -18.43 -11.74 22.50
N TYR A 154 -18.78 -10.99 21.45
CA TYR A 154 -20.16 -10.84 20.97
C TYR A 154 -20.45 -11.68 19.72
N GLU A 155 -19.52 -12.57 19.35
CA GLU A 155 -19.60 -13.39 18.13
C GLU A 155 -19.55 -12.55 16.83
N GLU A 156 -18.95 -11.35 16.88
CA GLU A 156 -18.73 -10.51 15.70
C GLU A 156 -17.33 -10.74 15.10
N GLY A 157 -17.28 -10.82 13.77
CA GLY A 157 -16.05 -10.96 13.02
C GLY A 157 -15.32 -9.63 12.84
N ILE A 158 -14.12 -9.50 13.41
CA ILE A 158 -13.28 -8.32 13.27
C ILE A 158 -12.14 -8.61 12.28
N PRO A 159 -12.04 -7.87 11.16
CA PRO A 159 -10.98 -8.07 10.19
C PRO A 159 -9.64 -7.54 10.71
N VAL A 160 -8.64 -8.41 10.75
CA VAL A 160 -7.33 -8.14 11.34
C VAL A 160 -6.17 -8.15 10.33
N ALA A 161 -6.37 -8.56 9.09
CA ALA A 161 -5.40 -8.40 8.02
C ALA A 161 -6.08 -8.53 6.66
N PHE A 162 -5.49 -7.89 5.66
CA PHE A 162 -5.98 -7.93 4.28
C PHE A 162 -4.83 -8.24 3.32
N CYS A 163 -5.10 -9.07 2.31
CA CYS A 163 -4.26 -9.26 1.15
C CYS A 163 -5.08 -8.97 -0.10
N ILE A 164 -4.63 -8.02 -0.91
CA ILE A 164 -5.21 -7.76 -2.23
C ILE A 164 -4.21 -8.31 -3.25
N SER A 165 -4.66 -9.25 -4.08
CA SER A 165 -3.78 -9.93 -5.03
C SER A 165 -4.45 -10.17 -6.38
N SER A 166 -3.67 -10.17 -7.46
CA SER A 166 -4.15 -10.57 -8.80
C SER A 166 -4.31 -12.09 -8.94
N SER A 167 -3.61 -12.86 -8.10
CA SER A 167 -3.71 -14.32 -8.03
C SER A 167 -3.74 -14.76 -6.56
N VAL A 168 -4.53 -15.79 -6.24
CA VAL A 168 -4.53 -16.40 -4.90
C VAL A 168 -4.17 -17.87 -5.04
N ASN A 169 -3.00 -18.21 -4.53
CA ASN A 169 -2.45 -19.56 -4.53
C ASN A 169 -1.65 -19.78 -3.24
N THR A 170 -1.16 -21.00 -3.03
CA THR A 170 -0.42 -21.38 -1.82
C THR A 170 0.80 -20.49 -1.56
N VAL A 171 1.48 -20.01 -2.61
CA VAL A 171 2.65 -19.12 -2.48
C VAL A 171 2.24 -17.75 -1.93
N ILE A 172 1.21 -17.14 -2.52
CA ILE A 172 0.66 -15.84 -2.10
C ILE A 172 0.15 -15.91 -0.66
N LEU A 173 -0.63 -16.95 -0.32
CA LEU A 173 -1.14 -17.14 1.03
C LEU A 173 -0.03 -17.40 2.05
N THR A 174 0.98 -18.20 1.69
CA THR A 174 2.16 -18.43 2.55
C THR A 174 2.86 -17.12 2.87
N LEU A 175 3.11 -16.29 1.86
CA LEU A 175 3.74 -14.99 2.05
C LEU A 175 2.85 -14.05 2.86
N PHE A 176 1.54 -14.03 2.61
CA PHE A 176 0.58 -13.24 3.37
C PHE A 176 0.62 -13.59 4.87
N PHE A 177 0.56 -14.88 5.22
CA PHE A 177 0.64 -15.31 6.61
C PHE A 177 2.02 -15.06 7.22
N GLN A 178 3.11 -15.17 6.44
CA GLN A 178 4.45 -14.79 6.89
C GLN A 178 4.54 -13.29 7.22
N CYS A 179 4.00 -12.41 6.36
CA CYS A 179 3.92 -10.98 6.61
C CYS A 179 3.20 -10.70 7.93
N ILE A 180 2.05 -11.32 8.17
CA ILE A 180 1.29 -11.17 9.43
C ILE A 180 2.13 -11.66 10.61
N LYS A 181 2.70 -12.88 10.52
CA LYS A 181 3.49 -13.49 11.60
C LYS A 181 4.68 -12.63 12.00
N ASN A 182 5.37 -12.02 11.04
CA ASN A 182 6.52 -11.15 11.29
C ASN A 182 6.15 -9.87 12.06
N THR A 183 4.88 -9.46 12.05
CA THR A 183 4.41 -8.33 12.88
C THR A 183 4.18 -8.70 14.34
N LEU A 184 4.02 -9.98 14.66
CA LEU A 184 3.65 -10.47 15.97
C LEU A 184 4.90 -10.79 16.80
N SER A 185 4.86 -10.42 18.09
CA SER A 185 5.97 -10.71 19.01
C SER A 185 6.03 -12.17 19.45
N SER A 186 4.96 -12.93 19.23
CA SER A 186 4.85 -14.35 19.54
C SER A 186 3.89 -15.03 18.57
N SER A 187 4.03 -16.36 18.42
CA SER A 187 3.07 -17.16 17.66
C SER A 187 1.68 -17.09 18.29
N ILE A 188 0.65 -17.04 17.44
CA ILE A 188 -0.74 -17.20 17.86
C ILE A 188 -1.13 -18.65 17.58
N ASN A 189 -1.50 -19.36 18.64
CA ASN A 189 -1.99 -20.73 18.55
C ASN A 189 -3.51 -20.69 18.70
N SER A 190 -4.22 -20.51 17.58
CA SER A 190 -5.68 -20.52 17.58
C SER A 190 -6.20 -21.93 17.86
N LYS A 191 -7.29 -22.04 18.62
CA LYS A 191 -7.97 -23.34 18.83
C LYS A 191 -8.73 -23.78 17.58
N ILE A 192 -9.27 -22.82 16.85
CA ILE A 192 -10.07 -23.05 15.64
C ILE A 192 -9.49 -22.23 14.49
N PHE A 193 -9.33 -22.88 13.36
CA PHE A 193 -9.05 -22.24 12.08
C PHE A 193 -10.15 -22.64 11.11
N MET A 194 -10.73 -21.67 10.41
CA MET A 194 -11.74 -21.90 9.37
C MET A 194 -11.37 -21.13 8.11
N SER A 195 -11.44 -21.79 6.98
CA SER A 195 -11.25 -21.22 5.65
C SER A 195 -12.35 -21.68 4.71
N ASP A 196 -12.31 -21.25 3.45
CA ASP A 196 -13.01 -21.96 2.39
C ASP A 196 -12.44 -23.39 2.20
N ASP A 197 -13.07 -24.17 1.33
CA ASP A 197 -12.63 -25.52 0.96
C ASP A 197 -11.72 -25.56 -0.27
N ALA A 198 -11.21 -24.41 -0.70
CA ALA A 198 -10.31 -24.29 -1.83
C ALA A 198 -8.89 -24.74 -1.43
N VAL A 199 -8.21 -25.40 -2.39
CA VAL A 199 -7.00 -26.20 -2.16
C VAL A 199 -5.81 -25.41 -1.60
N MET A 200 -5.82 -24.08 -1.72
CA MET A 200 -4.72 -23.23 -1.31
C MET A 200 -4.71 -22.85 0.18
N PHE A 201 -5.83 -23.01 0.90
CA PHE A 201 -5.97 -22.71 2.33
C PHE A 201 -5.62 -23.91 3.22
#